data_AF-A0A967Z2N0-F1
#
_entry.id   AF-A0A967Z2N0-F1
#
_cell.length_a   1.000
_cell.length_b   1.000
_cell.length_c   1.000
_cell.angle_alpha   90.00
_cell.angle_beta   90.00
_cell.angle_gamma   90.00
#
_symmetry.space_group_name_H-M   'P 1'
#
loop_
_entity.id
_entity.type
_entity.pdbx_description
1 polymer ?
#
loop_
_entity_poly.entity_id
_entity_poly.type
_entity_poly.pdbx_seq_one_letter_code
_entity_poly.pdbx_strand_id
1 'polypeptide(L)'
;MKEKRSKLPEIQSLEELADFWDEHQLTDFYEEFVEVPDVNVNIEGRTYVHVTTKMYEALSQIAEKKGVGVEQLIRLWVEEKIAERN
;
A
#
# COMPACT_ATOMS: atom_id res chain seq x y z
N MET A 1 -24.85 25.12 -25.93
CA MET A 1 -24.37 24.80 -24.57
C MET A 1 -22.94 25.31 -24.48
N LYS A 2 -22.60 26.17 -23.50
CA LYS A 2 -21.22 26.68 -23.37
C LYS A 2 -20.35 25.54 -22.82
N GLU A 3 -19.33 25.15 -23.56
CA GLU A 3 -18.32 24.23 -23.04
C GLU A 3 -17.64 24.87 -21.83
N LYS A 4 -17.73 24.19 -20.68
CA LYS A 4 -17.04 24.61 -19.45
C LYS A 4 -15.57 24.29 -19.70
N ARG A 5 -14.75 25.32 -19.95
CA ARG A 5 -13.29 25.14 -20.08
C ARG A 5 -12.78 24.50 -18.78
N SER A 6 -12.05 23.39 -18.91
CA SER A 6 -11.34 22.77 -17.78
C SER A 6 -10.37 23.79 -17.19
N LYS A 7 -10.22 23.81 -15.86
CA LYS A 7 -9.21 24.64 -15.19
C LYS A 7 -7.86 23.94 -15.16
N LEU A 8 -7.81 22.63 -15.43
CA LEU A 8 -6.56 21.89 -15.50
C LEU A 8 -5.80 22.28 -16.78
N PRO A 9 -4.49 22.54 -16.69
CA PRO A 9 -3.68 22.85 -17.86
C PRO A 9 -3.50 21.63 -18.77
N GLU A 10 -3.14 21.88 -20.03
CA GLU A 10 -2.63 20.82 -20.91
C GLU A 10 -1.20 20.48 -20.51
N ILE A 11 -1.03 19.36 -19.80
CA ILE A 11 0.28 18.97 -19.26
C ILE A 11 1.01 18.07 -20.25
N GLN A 12 2.23 18.45 -20.62
CA GLN A 12 3.02 17.80 -21.66
C GLN A 12 4.13 16.90 -21.09
N SER A 13 4.38 16.96 -19.78
CA SER A 13 5.38 16.12 -19.11
C SER A 13 5.04 15.84 -17.64
N LEU A 14 5.68 14.82 -17.07
CA LEU A 14 5.55 14.50 -15.64
C LEU A 14 6.16 15.58 -14.73
N GLU A 15 7.22 16.27 -15.20
CA GLU A 15 7.88 17.35 -14.45
C GLU A 15 6.96 18.57 -14.36
N GLU A 16 6.35 18.97 -15.48
CA GLU A 16 5.35 20.04 -15.52
C GLU A 16 4.12 19.73 -14.65
N LEU A 17 3.69 18.46 -14.60
CA LEU A 17 2.63 18.02 -13.69
C LEU A 17 3.01 18.23 -12.23
N ALA A 18 4.25 17.88 -11.86
CA ALA A 18 4.74 18.02 -10.49
C ALA A 18 4.83 19.48 -10.08
N ASP A 19 5.48 20.32 -10.90
CA ASP A 19 5.62 21.76 -10.66
C ASP A 19 4.26 22.45 -10.51
N PHE A 20 3.26 22.04 -11.32
CA PHE A 20 1.90 22.55 -11.19
C PHE A 20 1.29 22.23 -9.82
N TRP A 21 1.43 20.99 -9.34
CA TRP A 21 0.87 20.57 -8.05
C TRP A 21 1.65 21.08 -6.83
N ASP A 22 2.90 21.52 -7.00
CA ASP A 22 3.64 22.21 -5.92
C ASP A 22 3.00 23.56 -5.55
N GLU A 23 2.36 24.24 -6.52
CA GLU A 23 1.74 25.55 -6.33
C GLU A 23 0.20 25.52 -6.20
N HIS A 24 -0.45 24.38 -6.49
CA HIS A 24 -1.91 24.27 -6.55
C HIS A 24 -2.48 23.21 -5.60
N GLN A 25 -3.65 23.49 -5.02
CA GLN A 25 -4.33 22.51 -4.17
C GLN A 25 -5.30 21.65 -4.97
N LEU A 26 -5.29 20.33 -4.70
CA LEU A 26 -6.23 19.37 -5.32
C LEU A 26 -7.70 19.79 -5.15
N THR A 27 -8.05 20.42 -4.03
CA THR A 27 -9.42 20.85 -3.71
C THR A 27 -9.96 21.91 -4.67
N ASP A 28 -9.09 22.68 -5.32
CA ASP A 28 -9.50 23.75 -6.26
C ASP A 28 -10.12 23.20 -7.55
N PHE A 29 -9.91 21.90 -7.81
CA PHE A 29 -10.32 21.17 -9.00
C PHE A 29 -11.36 20.07 -8.70
N TYR A 30 -11.96 20.06 -7.51
CA TYR A 30 -12.90 19.01 -7.08
C TYR A 30 -14.08 18.80 -8.04
N GLU A 31 -14.61 19.87 -8.65
CA GLU A 31 -15.68 19.79 -9.65
C GLU A 31 -15.27 19.09 -10.96
N GLU A 32 -13.97 18.90 -11.19
CA GLU A 32 -13.39 18.27 -12.38
C GLU A 32 -12.95 16.83 -12.11
N PHE A 33 -13.08 16.34 -10.88
CA PHE A 33 -12.76 14.96 -10.54
C PHE A 33 -13.78 14.01 -11.19
N VAL A 34 -13.24 12.99 -11.85
CA VAL A 34 -14.01 11.90 -12.43
C VAL A 34 -13.77 10.64 -11.60
N GLU A 35 -14.82 9.86 -11.39
CA GLU A 35 -14.68 8.54 -10.79
C GLU A 35 -13.87 7.66 -11.75
N VAL A 36 -12.79 7.06 -11.24
CA VAL A 36 -11.98 6.10 -11.99
C VAL A 36 -12.43 4.70 -11.55
N PRO A 37 -13.28 4.01 -12.34
CA PRO A 37 -13.62 2.63 -12.06
C PRO A 37 -12.38 1.73 -12.26
N ASP A 38 -12.36 0.59 -11.57
CA ASP A 38 -11.39 -0.50 -11.78
C ASP A 38 -9.92 -0.19 -11.49
N VAL A 39 -9.64 0.52 -10.39
CA VAL A 39 -8.27 0.65 -9.87
C VAL A 39 -7.79 -0.71 -9.33
N ASN A 40 -7.05 -1.46 -10.15
CA ASN A 40 -6.42 -2.70 -9.75
C ASN A 40 -4.99 -2.44 -9.26
N VAL A 41 -4.77 -2.50 -7.95
CA VAL A 41 -3.44 -2.41 -7.35
C VAL A 41 -2.89 -3.82 -7.16
N ASN A 42 -1.93 -4.21 -8.01
CA ASN A 42 -1.18 -5.46 -7.82
C ASN A 42 0.03 -5.21 -6.90
N ILE A 43 -0.06 -5.64 -5.64
CA ILE A 43 1.08 -5.60 -4.72
C ILE A 43 1.95 -6.84 -4.99
N GLU A 44 2.95 -6.69 -5.86
CA GLU A 44 3.89 -7.78 -6.17
C GLU A 44 4.83 -8.08 -5.00
N GLY A 45 5.20 -9.36 -4.83
CA GLY A 45 6.25 -9.79 -3.90
C GLY A 45 5.83 -10.08 -2.46
N ARG A 46 4.52 -10.18 -2.16
CA ARG A 46 4.02 -10.59 -0.83
C ARG A 46 3.26 -11.91 -0.89
N THR A 47 3.67 -12.88 -0.09
CA THR A 47 2.92 -14.11 0.15
C THR A 47 2.22 -14.03 1.49
N TYR A 48 0.90 -14.15 1.49
CA TYR A 48 0.10 -14.14 2.70
C TYR A 48 -0.16 -15.58 3.17
N VAL A 49 0.06 -15.82 4.46
CA VAL A 49 -0.28 -17.10 5.11
C VAL A 49 -1.43 -16.82 6.07
N HIS A 50 -2.53 -17.54 5.88
CA HIS A 50 -3.69 -17.41 6.76
C HIS A 50 -3.38 -17.98 8.14
N VAL A 51 -3.54 -17.16 9.18
CA VAL A 51 -3.45 -17.55 10.59
C VAL A 51 -4.71 -17.10 11.32
N THR A 52 -5.10 -17.82 12.36
CA THR A 52 -6.25 -17.41 13.18
C THR A 52 -5.85 -16.24 14.10
N THR A 53 -6.82 -15.43 14.52
CA THR A 53 -6.60 -14.34 15.51
C THR A 53 -5.93 -14.87 16.77
N LYS A 54 -6.39 -16.01 17.28
CA LYS A 54 -5.81 -16.66 18.47
C LYS A 54 -4.34 -17.06 18.27
N MET A 55 -3.97 -17.51 17.06
CA MET A 55 -2.56 -17.80 16.75
C MET A 55 -1.74 -16.52 16.74
N TYR A 56 -2.25 -15.45 16.11
CA TYR A 56 -1.55 -14.18 16.04
C TYR A 56 -1.32 -13.57 17.43
N GLU A 57 -2.33 -13.60 18.31
CA GLU A 57 -2.20 -13.14 19.70
C GLU A 57 -1.10 -13.91 20.46
N ALA A 58 -1.07 -15.23 20.31
CA ALA A 58 -0.03 -16.06 20.93
C ALA A 58 1.36 -15.74 20.37
N LEU A 59 1.48 -15.59 19.05
CA LEU A 59 2.73 -15.21 18.39
C LEU A 59 3.22 -13.84 18.86
N SER A 60 2.32 -12.87 18.98
CA SER A 60 2.61 -11.52 19.47
C SER A 60 3.20 -11.52 20.88
N GLN A 61 2.58 -12.24 21.82
CA GLN A 61 3.09 -12.37 23.19
C GLN A 61 4.47 -13.04 23.25
N ILE A 62 4.74 -14.00 22.37
CA ILE A 62 6.04 -14.69 22.32
C ILE A 62 7.10 -13.76 21.71
N ALA A 63 6.74 -13.03 20.66
CA ALA A 63 7.62 -12.09 19.97
C ALA A 63 8.04 -10.95 20.90
N GLU A 64 7.09 -10.38 21.65
CA GLU A 64 7.32 -9.35 22.67
C GLU A 64 8.30 -9.83 23.75
N LYS A 65 8.06 -11.02 24.33
CA LYS A 65 8.96 -11.62 25.33
C LYS A 65 10.36 -11.88 24.79
N LYS A 66 10.51 -12.07 23.47
CA LYS A 66 11.79 -12.29 22.79
C LYS A 66 12.43 -10.99 22.27
N GLY A 67 11.77 -9.84 22.42
CA GLY A 67 12.25 -8.54 21.91
C GLY A 67 12.33 -8.48 20.38
N VAL A 68 11.41 -9.17 19.70
CA VAL A 68 11.47 -9.52 18.28
C VAL A 68 10.12 -9.24 17.62
N GLY A 69 10.10 -8.98 16.31
CA GLY A 69 8.84 -8.81 15.57
C GLY A 69 8.11 -10.12 15.30
N VAL A 70 6.77 -10.11 15.22
CA VAL A 70 5.96 -11.32 14.92
C VAL A 70 6.36 -11.96 13.60
N GLU A 71 6.58 -11.15 12.56
CA GLU A 71 7.01 -11.64 11.25
C GLU A 71 8.39 -12.32 11.30
N GLN A 72 9.33 -11.73 12.04
CA GLN A 72 10.66 -12.29 12.24
C GLN A 72 10.60 -13.61 13.02
N LEU A 73 9.74 -13.70 14.04
CA LEU A 73 9.50 -14.92 14.81
C LEU A 73 8.96 -16.05 13.91
N ILE A 74 7.95 -15.75 13.09
CA ILE A 74 7.36 -16.71 12.15
C ILE A 74 8.42 -17.18 11.15
N ARG A 75 9.18 -16.24 10.55
CA ARG A 75 10.24 -16.54 9.59
C ARG A 75 11.25 -17.52 10.18
N LEU A 76 11.77 -17.24 11.38
CA LEU A 76 12.76 -18.08 12.06
C LEU A 76 12.22 -19.49 12.30
N TRP A 77 11.02 -19.62 12.86
CA TRP A 77 10.43 -20.93 13.15
C TRP A 77 10.12 -21.73 11.90
N VAL A 78 9.67 -21.09 10.83
CA VAL A 78 9.42 -21.77 9.55
C VAL A 78 10.74 -22.26 8.94
N GLU A 79 11.80 -21.44 8.97
CA GLU A 79 13.14 -21.85 8.51
C GLU A 79 13.68 -23.05 9.30
N GLU A 80 13.59 -23.00 10.64
CA GLU A 80 13.99 -24.11 11.52
C GLU A 80 13.22 -25.40 11.17
N LYS A 81 11.90 -25.31 10.99
CA LYS A 81 11.06 -26.48 10.69
C LYS A 81 11.27 -27.05 9.29
N ILE A 82 11.64 -26.21 8.33
CA ILE A 82 12.04 -26.67 6.99
C ILE A 82 13.39 -27.39 7.08
N ALA A 83 14.36 -26.84 7.81
CA ALA A 83 15.67 -27.44 7.99
C ALA A 83 15.64 -28.80 8.71
N GLU A 84 14.75 -28.99 9.69
CA GLU A 84 14.55 -30.26 10.38
C GLU A 84 14.00 -31.40 9.48
N ARG A 85 13.37 -31.05 8.35
CA ARG A 85 12.68 -32.01 7.46
C ARG A 85 13.45 -32.34 6.18
N ASN A 86 14.56 -31.65 5.93
CA ASN A 86 15.49 -31.90 4.82
C ASN A 86 16.69 -32.69 5.31
#